data_AF-A0A2K3JF71-F1
#
_entry.id   AF-A0A2K3JF71-F1
#
_cell.length_a   1.000
_cell.length_b   1.000
_cell.length_c   1.000
_cell.angle_alpha   90.00
_cell.angle_beta   90.00
_cell.angle_gamma   90.00
#
_symmetry.space_group_name_H-M   'P 1'
#
loop_
_entity.id
_entity.type
_entity.pdbx_description
1 polymer ?
#
loop_
_entity_poly.entity_id
_entity_poly.type
_entity_poly.pdbx_seq_one_letter_code
_entity_poly.pdbx_strand_id
1 'polypeptide(L)'
;MKKILVTMGLCAIILSMPTVLAFPTQNQSLLFSPLHFSDGTFAGGMGKGHWGNNFVIDSVYVYMHGVYTSSIYTTLSGDLTNSDNVIIGTITAYFIGKVFFGYKGTQSGQTLIFGILMKNDNYQFVGRFLLGKSAPISHLWGTYIPNF
;
A
#
# COMPACT_ATOMS: atom_id res chain seq x y z
N MET A 1 41.79 22.98 25.12
CA MET A 1 41.81 21.52 25.36
C MET A 1 40.45 20.83 25.18
N LYS A 2 39.30 21.46 25.49
CA LYS A 2 37.97 20.86 25.30
C LYS A 2 37.66 20.39 23.87
N LYS A 3 38.13 21.11 22.84
CA LYS A 3 37.87 20.78 21.43
C LYS A 3 38.53 19.47 20.98
N ILE A 4 39.73 19.16 21.49
CA ILE A 4 40.50 17.96 21.12
C ILE A 4 39.85 16.69 21.70
N LEU A 5 39.30 16.80 22.91
CA LEU A 5 38.60 15.69 23.57
C LEU A 5 37.36 15.24 22.78
N VAL A 6 36.63 16.20 22.21
CA VAL A 6 35.44 15.95 21.38
C VAL A 6 35.84 15.26 20.08
N THR A 7 36.93 15.68 19.44
CA THR A 7 37.41 15.06 18.20
C THR A 7 37.89 13.63 18.42
N MET A 8 38.60 13.36 19.51
CA MET A 8 39.04 11.99 19.84
C MET A 8 37.86 11.07 20.20
N GLY A 9 36.84 11.60 20.88
CA GLY A 9 35.61 10.86 21.17
C GLY A 9 34.84 10.45 19.91
N LEU A 10 34.71 11.36 18.94
CA LEU A 10 34.07 11.08 17.65
C LEU A 10 34.82 10.03 16.82
N CYS A 11 36.15 10.07 16.80
CA CYS A 11 36.95 9.06 16.11
C CYS A 11 36.80 7.66 16.74
N ALA A 12 36.71 7.56 18.06
CA ALA A 12 36.52 6.29 18.76
C ALA A 12 35.13 5.66 18.48
N ILE A 13 34.10 6.49 18.31
CA ILE A 13 32.75 6.01 17.94
C ILE A 13 32.75 5.44 16.51
N ILE A 14 33.43 6.10 15.57
CA ILE A 14 33.50 5.63 14.18
C ILE A 14 34.27 4.31 14.08
N LEU A 15 35.37 4.18 14.83
CA LEU A 15 36.18 2.95 14.84
C LEU A 15 35.53 1.77 15.59
N SER A 16 34.55 2.03 16.45
CA SER A 16 33.82 0.99 17.18
C SER A 16 32.51 0.56 16.50
N MET A 17 32.17 1.12 15.33
CA MET A 17 31.05 0.61 14.55
C MET A 17 31.43 -0.77 14.00
N PRO A 18 30.71 -1.85 14.38
CA PRO A 18 30.93 -3.15 13.76
C PRO A 18 30.66 -3.01 12.26
N THR A 19 31.65 -3.35 11.45
CA THR A 19 31.51 -3.43 10.01
C THR A 19 30.56 -4.58 9.73
N VAL A 20 29.27 -4.28 9.62
CA VAL A 20 28.27 -5.25 9.16
C VAL A 20 28.54 -5.46 7.68
N LEU A 21 29.40 -6.44 7.39
CA LEU A 21 29.52 -7.01 6.06
C LEU A 21 28.20 -7.70 5.76
N ALA A 22 27.33 -7.00 5.04
CA ALA A 22 26.10 -7.57 4.52
C ALA A 22 26.47 -8.57 3.43
N PHE A 23 26.53 -9.85 3.79
CA PHE A 23 26.56 -10.92 2.81
C PHE A 23 25.25 -10.89 2.01
N PRO A 24 25.29 -10.95 0.66
CA PRO A 24 24.08 -11.09 -0.12
C PRO A 24 23.51 -12.47 0.18
N THR A 25 22.49 -12.53 1.03
CA THR A 25 21.71 -13.74 1.20
C THR A 25 20.87 -13.91 -0.07
N GLN A 26 21.25 -14.89 -0.89
CA GLN A 26 20.32 -15.45 -1.86
C GLN A 26 19.19 -16.08 -1.06
N ASN A 27 18.12 -15.31 -0.84
CA ASN A 27 16.73 -15.77 -0.80
C ASN A 27 15.85 -14.55 -0.54
N GLN A 28 14.86 -14.38 -1.41
CA GLN A 28 13.95 -13.24 -1.52
C GLN A 28 13.59 -12.59 -0.17
N SER A 29 13.70 -11.26 -0.12
CA SER A 29 13.18 -10.48 0.99
C SER A 29 11.69 -10.79 1.18
N LEU A 30 11.36 -11.49 2.27
CA LEU A 30 9.98 -11.79 2.72
C LEU A 30 9.14 -10.53 2.97
N LEU A 31 9.76 -9.34 3.01
CA LEU A 31 9.09 -8.08 3.29
C LEU A 31 8.70 -7.31 2.01
N PHE A 32 9.32 -7.61 0.86
CA PHE A 32 9.22 -6.76 -0.34
C PHE A 32 9.22 -7.55 -1.65
N SER A 33 8.62 -8.74 -1.69
CA SER A 33 8.38 -9.37 -2.99
C SER A 33 7.33 -8.56 -3.74
N PRO A 34 7.65 -7.98 -4.91
CA PRO A 34 6.64 -7.33 -5.73
C PRO A 34 5.59 -8.35 -6.13
N LEU A 35 4.34 -7.89 -6.15
CA LEU A 35 3.26 -8.67 -6.73
C LEU A 35 3.60 -8.84 -8.21
N HIS A 36 3.75 -10.08 -8.65
CA HIS A 36 3.96 -10.41 -10.06
C HIS A 36 2.65 -10.93 -10.61
N PHE A 37 1.86 -10.04 -11.21
CA PHE A 37 0.69 -10.36 -12.02
C PHE A 37 0.95 -9.89 -13.46
N SER A 38 0.23 -10.43 -14.45
CA SER A 38 0.13 -9.72 -15.73
C SER A 38 -0.69 -8.45 -15.54
N ASP A 39 -0.40 -7.41 -16.33
CA ASP A 39 -1.21 -6.19 -16.32
C ASP A 39 -2.68 -6.51 -16.60
N GLY A 40 -3.58 -5.73 -16.01
CA GLY A 40 -4.99 -6.06 -16.07
C GLY A 40 -5.91 -4.94 -15.59
N THR A 41 -7.14 -5.32 -15.27
CA THR A 41 -8.13 -4.42 -14.68
C THR A 41 -8.45 -4.83 -13.25
N PHE A 42 -9.02 -3.92 -12.47
CA PHE A 42 -9.52 -4.25 -11.14
C PHE A 42 -10.91 -3.67 -10.94
N ALA A 43 -11.68 -4.30 -10.06
CA ALA A 43 -12.95 -3.81 -9.58
C ALA A 43 -13.08 -4.07 -8.08
N GLY A 44 -13.63 -3.12 -7.34
CA GLY A 44 -13.65 -3.19 -5.88
C GLY A 44 -14.39 -2.03 -5.22
N GLY A 45 -14.11 -1.84 -3.94
CA GLY A 45 -14.71 -0.77 -3.14
C GLY A 45 -13.85 -0.32 -1.97
N MET A 46 -14.27 0.80 -1.38
CA MET A 46 -13.74 1.34 -0.14
C MET A 46 -14.88 1.56 0.84
N GLY A 47 -14.64 1.28 2.13
CA GLY A 47 -15.71 1.30 3.12
C GLY A 47 -15.31 0.72 4.47
N LYS A 48 -16.31 0.31 5.26
CA LYS A 48 -16.08 -0.46 6.49
C LYS A 48 -16.27 -1.95 6.25
N GLY A 49 -15.46 -2.72 6.95
CA GLY A 49 -15.55 -4.16 6.99
C GLY A 49 -14.82 -4.69 8.21
N HIS A 50 -14.98 -5.97 8.47
CA HIS A 50 -14.32 -6.65 9.58
C HIS A 50 -13.95 -8.08 9.19
N TRP A 51 -13.09 -8.69 10.01
CA TRP A 51 -12.69 -10.09 9.84
C TRP A 51 -13.53 -10.98 10.75
N GLY A 52 -14.33 -11.85 10.14
CA GLY A 52 -14.89 -13.05 10.77
C GLY A 52 -14.13 -14.28 10.28
N ASN A 53 -14.85 -15.31 9.83
CA ASN A 53 -14.24 -16.45 9.11
C ASN A 53 -13.66 -16.02 7.75
N ASN A 54 -14.22 -14.96 7.15
CA ASN A 54 -13.73 -14.28 5.96
C ASN A 54 -13.86 -12.77 6.17
N PHE A 55 -13.31 -11.97 5.25
CA PHE A 55 -13.55 -10.53 5.26
C PHE A 55 -15.02 -10.24 4.90
N VAL A 56 -15.70 -9.50 5.77
CA VAL A 56 -17.11 -9.11 5.62
C VAL A 56 -17.17 -7.61 5.35
N ILE A 57 -17.93 -7.22 4.33
CA ILE A 57 -18.15 -5.81 3.97
C ILE A 57 -19.41 -5.32 4.71
N ASP A 58 -19.24 -4.34 5.59
CA ASP A 58 -20.33 -3.77 6.39
C ASP A 58 -21.01 -2.60 5.66
N SER A 59 -20.21 -1.77 4.99
CA SER A 59 -20.72 -0.63 4.22
C SER A 59 -19.74 -0.25 3.13
N VAL A 60 -20.29 0.09 1.95
CA VAL A 60 -19.51 0.61 0.83
C VAL A 60 -19.72 2.11 0.75
N TYR A 61 -18.63 2.87 0.74
CA TYR A 61 -18.67 4.33 0.57
C TYR A 61 -18.49 4.72 -0.89
N VAL A 62 -17.62 4.00 -1.58
CA VAL A 62 -17.22 4.28 -2.95
C VAL A 62 -16.83 2.97 -3.62
N TYR A 63 -17.23 2.82 -4.88
CA TYR A 63 -16.76 1.76 -5.76
C TYR A 63 -15.53 2.24 -6.52
N MET A 64 -14.64 1.33 -6.87
CA MET A 64 -13.43 1.64 -7.61
C MET A 64 -13.21 0.62 -8.72
N HIS A 65 -12.84 1.11 -9.89
CA HIS A 65 -12.48 0.27 -11.01
C HIS A 65 -11.44 0.96 -11.87
N GLY A 66 -10.61 0.19 -12.55
CA GLY A 66 -9.59 0.74 -13.41
C GLY A 66 -8.59 -0.30 -13.84
N VAL A 67 -7.35 0.13 -14.02
CA VAL A 67 -6.24 -0.71 -14.47
C VAL A 67 -5.24 -0.93 -13.36
N TYR A 68 -4.57 -2.07 -13.43
CA TYR A 68 -3.38 -2.30 -12.65
C TYR A 68 -2.20 -2.68 -13.53
N THR A 69 -1.04 -2.16 -13.17
CA THR A 69 0.23 -2.53 -13.81
C THR A 69 1.15 -3.16 -12.78
N SER A 70 1.85 -4.22 -13.19
CA SER A 70 2.72 -5.00 -12.34
C SER A 70 4.17 -4.83 -12.79
N SER A 71 4.95 -4.06 -12.03
CA SER A 71 6.39 -3.89 -12.27
C SER A 71 7.15 -4.09 -10.96
N ILE A 72 8.10 -3.21 -10.62
CA ILE A 72 8.78 -3.17 -9.31
C ILE A 72 7.78 -2.98 -8.15
N TYR A 73 6.63 -2.39 -8.45
CA TYR A 73 5.47 -2.28 -7.57
C TYR A 73 4.20 -2.48 -8.40
N THR A 74 3.10 -2.87 -7.75
CA THR A 74 1.80 -2.85 -8.40
C THR A 74 1.19 -1.47 -8.28
N THR A 75 0.80 -0.89 -9.41
CA THR A 75 0.07 0.37 -9.43
C THR A 75 -1.37 0.09 -9.75
N LEU A 76 -2.30 0.56 -8.93
CA LEU A 76 -3.71 0.69 -9.28
C LEU A 76 -3.98 2.13 -9.71
N SER A 77 -4.63 2.32 -10.85
CA SER A 77 -5.15 3.62 -11.24
C SER A 77 -6.54 3.46 -11.84
N GLY A 78 -7.48 4.30 -11.43
CA GLY A 78 -8.86 4.17 -11.88
C GLY A 78 -9.81 5.23 -11.35
N ASP A 79 -11.07 5.00 -11.64
CA ASP A 79 -12.18 5.89 -11.28
C ASP A 79 -12.81 5.44 -9.96
N LEU A 80 -13.31 6.44 -9.25
CA LEU A 80 -14.14 6.27 -8.06
C LEU A 80 -15.58 6.60 -8.44
N THR A 81 -16.50 5.68 -8.19
CA THR A 81 -17.93 5.86 -8.47
C THR A 81 -18.79 5.73 -7.22
N ASN A 82 -19.95 6.41 -7.24
CA ASN A 82 -21.01 6.20 -6.26
C ASN A 82 -21.87 4.95 -6.63
N SER A 83 -22.94 4.69 -5.89
CA SER A 83 -23.88 3.58 -6.15
C SER A 83 -24.62 3.67 -7.49
N ASP A 84 -24.69 4.87 -8.08
CA ASP A 84 -25.37 5.14 -9.34
C ASP A 84 -24.40 5.10 -10.53
N ASN A 85 -23.17 4.61 -10.33
CA ASN A 85 -22.07 4.59 -11.30
C ASN A 85 -21.63 5.99 -11.81
N VAL A 86 -21.95 7.06 -11.07
CA VAL A 86 -21.46 8.40 -11.38
C VAL A 86 -20.02 8.52 -10.90
N ILE A 87 -19.12 8.98 -11.77
CA ILE A 87 -17.72 9.25 -11.43
C ILE A 87 -17.65 10.44 -10.47
N ILE A 88 -17.13 10.19 -9.27
CA ILE A 88 -16.98 11.18 -8.20
C ILE A 88 -15.52 11.51 -7.90
N GLY A 89 -14.58 10.81 -8.54
CA GLY A 89 -13.17 11.01 -8.34
C GLY A 89 -12.30 9.97 -9.03
N THR A 90 -11.02 9.98 -8.69
CA THR A 90 -10.02 9.04 -9.18
C THR A 90 -9.19 8.50 -8.02
N ILE A 91 -8.53 7.38 -8.25
CA ILE A 91 -7.60 6.77 -7.29
C ILE A 91 -6.32 6.37 -8.00
N THR A 92 -5.21 6.60 -7.31
CA THR A 92 -3.91 6.03 -7.66
C THR A 92 -3.31 5.44 -6.38
N ALA A 93 -2.98 4.16 -6.40
CA ALA A 93 -2.40 3.45 -5.27
C ALA A 93 -1.22 2.57 -5.72
N TYR A 94 -0.15 2.61 -4.95
CA TYR A 94 1.08 1.87 -5.17
C TYR A 94 1.21 0.83 -4.07
N PHE A 95 1.43 -0.43 -4.45
CA PHE A 95 1.54 -1.57 -3.55
C PHE A 95 2.97 -2.10 -3.58
N ILE A 96 3.63 -2.06 -2.43
CA ILE A 96 4.99 -2.55 -2.22
C ILE A 96 4.96 -3.56 -1.08
N GLY A 97 5.11 -4.84 -1.41
CA GLY A 97 4.93 -5.93 -0.46
C GLY A 97 3.55 -5.85 0.21
N LYS A 98 3.53 -5.68 1.53
CA LYS A 98 2.28 -5.53 2.32
C LYS A 98 1.84 -4.09 2.53
N VAL A 99 2.58 -3.09 2.08
CA VAL A 99 2.23 -1.68 2.30
C VAL A 99 1.62 -1.12 1.02
N PHE A 100 0.61 -0.26 1.18
CA PHE A 100 0.11 0.55 0.07
C PHE A 100 0.07 2.02 0.43
N PHE A 101 0.31 2.87 -0.56
CA PHE A 101 0.24 4.32 -0.43
C PHE A 101 -0.23 4.94 -1.74
N GLY A 102 -0.70 6.18 -1.70
CA GLY A 102 -1.15 6.87 -2.89
C GLY A 102 -2.09 8.00 -2.56
N TYR A 103 -3.05 8.24 -3.43
CA TYR A 103 -4.05 9.28 -3.22
C TYR A 103 -5.38 8.96 -3.88
N LYS A 104 -6.43 9.59 -3.36
CA LYS A 104 -7.73 9.75 -4.03
C LYS A 104 -7.93 11.20 -4.41
N GLY A 105 -8.31 11.46 -5.66
CA GLY A 105 -8.70 12.77 -6.15
C GLY A 105 -10.22 12.89 -6.19
N THR A 106 -10.77 14.00 -5.71
CA THR A 106 -12.20 14.33 -5.80
C THR A 106 -12.35 15.80 -6.18
N GLN A 107 -13.57 16.28 -6.44
CA GLN A 107 -13.83 17.71 -6.63
C GLN A 107 -13.37 18.57 -5.43
N SER A 108 -13.37 18.00 -4.22
CA SER A 108 -12.91 18.68 -3.00
C SER A 108 -11.38 18.72 -2.85
N GLY A 109 -10.64 18.09 -3.76
CA GLY A 109 -9.18 18.00 -3.75
C GLY A 109 -8.66 16.58 -3.59
N GLN A 110 -7.35 16.50 -3.33
CA GLN A 110 -6.58 15.25 -3.25
C GLN A 110 -6.34 14.86 -1.80
N THR A 111 -6.65 13.62 -1.44
CA THR A 111 -6.39 13.06 -0.11
C THR A 111 -5.40 11.92 -0.23
N LEU A 112 -4.30 12.00 0.51
CA LEU A 112 -3.34 10.90 0.61
C LEU A 112 -3.98 9.68 1.28
N ILE A 113 -3.66 8.50 0.78
CA ILE A 113 -4.02 7.23 1.38
C ILE A 113 -2.75 6.45 1.72
N PHE A 114 -2.78 5.78 2.87
CA PHE A 114 -1.70 4.94 3.35
C PHE A 114 -2.28 3.79 4.16
N GLY A 115 -1.75 2.59 3.98
CA GLY A 115 -2.24 1.42 4.70
C GLY A 115 -1.47 0.14 4.46
N ILE A 116 -2.03 -0.96 4.96
CA ILE A 116 -1.43 -2.30 4.90
C ILE A 116 -2.40 -3.24 4.18
N LEU A 117 -1.91 -4.01 3.22
CA LEU A 117 -2.58 -5.19 2.66
C LEU A 117 -2.69 -6.28 3.72
N MET A 118 -3.93 -6.65 4.03
CA MET A 118 -4.28 -7.73 4.95
C MET A 118 -4.47 -9.07 4.22
N LYS A 119 -5.00 -9.04 2.98
CA LYS A 119 -5.21 -10.21 2.13
C LYS A 119 -4.77 -9.90 0.70
N ASN A 120 -4.10 -10.86 0.07
CA ASN A 120 -3.68 -10.79 -1.32
C ASN A 120 -3.43 -12.19 -1.89
N ASP A 121 -4.49 -12.87 -2.28
CA ASP A 121 -4.50 -14.25 -2.76
C ASP A 121 -5.69 -14.45 -3.71
N ASN A 122 -5.60 -15.42 -4.61
CA ASN A 122 -6.66 -15.76 -5.56
C ASN A 122 -7.24 -14.54 -6.32
N TYR A 123 -6.35 -13.65 -6.77
CA TYR A 123 -6.71 -12.40 -7.45
C TYR A 123 -7.60 -11.47 -6.61
N GLN A 124 -7.67 -11.62 -5.30
CA GLN A 124 -8.40 -10.71 -4.41
C GLN A 124 -7.43 -9.95 -3.53
N PHE A 125 -7.75 -8.69 -3.23
CA PHE A 125 -7.00 -7.91 -2.26
C PHE A 125 -7.93 -7.28 -1.23
N VAL A 126 -7.43 -7.15 0.01
CA VAL A 126 -8.04 -6.37 1.07
C VAL A 126 -6.94 -5.59 1.77
N GLY A 127 -7.06 -4.28 1.81
CA GLY A 127 -6.17 -3.37 2.53
C GLY A 127 -6.90 -2.61 3.62
N ARG A 128 -6.21 -2.31 4.72
CA ARG A 128 -6.68 -1.46 5.80
C ARG A 128 -5.95 -0.13 5.76
N PHE A 129 -6.69 0.97 5.74
CA PHE A 129 -6.10 2.30 5.86
C PHE A 129 -5.56 2.52 7.29
N LEU A 130 -4.36 3.08 7.39
CA LEU A 130 -3.72 3.46 8.65
C LEU A 130 -3.91 4.94 8.99
N LEU A 131 -4.14 5.78 7.98
CA LEU A 131 -4.35 7.22 8.12
C LEU A 131 -5.67 7.62 7.42
N GLY A 132 -6.51 8.39 8.12
CA GLY A 132 -7.78 8.90 7.57
C GLY A 132 -8.68 9.54 8.65
N LYS A 133 -9.31 10.67 8.32
CA LYS A 133 -10.27 11.39 9.18
C LYS A 133 -11.61 10.67 9.36
N SER A 134 -11.94 9.71 8.50
CA SER A 134 -13.15 8.90 8.57
C SER A 134 -12.88 7.68 9.47
N ALA A 135 -13.53 7.68 10.63
CA ALA A 135 -13.36 6.79 11.79
C ALA A 135 -13.47 5.26 11.49
N PRO A 136 -13.50 4.42 12.55
CA PRO A 136 -12.61 3.28 12.76
C PRO A 136 -12.61 2.23 11.62
N ILE A 137 -11.42 1.72 11.30
CA ILE A 137 -11.14 0.58 10.40
C ILE A 137 -11.77 0.71 8.99
N SER A 138 -11.39 1.76 8.27
CA SER A 138 -11.69 1.84 6.84
C SER A 138 -10.80 0.88 6.05
N HIS A 139 -11.38 0.23 5.03
CA HIS A 139 -10.72 -0.72 4.15
C HIS A 139 -10.89 -0.34 2.68
N LEU A 140 -9.99 -0.89 1.87
CA LEU A 140 -10.15 -1.03 0.43
C LEU A 140 -10.12 -2.52 0.09
N TRP A 141 -10.92 -2.95 -0.87
CA TRP A 141 -10.91 -4.34 -1.33
C TRP A 141 -11.22 -4.40 -2.81
N GLY A 142 -10.86 -5.49 -3.46
CA GLY A 142 -11.20 -5.69 -4.85
C GLY A 142 -10.70 -7.01 -5.40
N THR A 143 -10.97 -7.20 -6.68
CA THR A 143 -10.53 -8.33 -7.48
C THR A 143 -9.68 -7.82 -8.64
N TYR A 144 -8.53 -8.43 -8.84
CA TYR A 144 -7.68 -8.31 -10.01
C TYR A 144 -8.25 -9.19 -11.13
N ILE A 145 -8.34 -8.64 -12.33
CA ILE A 145 -8.80 -9.31 -13.54
C ILE A 145 -7.64 -9.23 -14.54
N PRO A 146 -6.78 -10.26 -14.61
CA PRO A 146 -5.62 -10.26 -15.51
C PRO A 146 -6.06 -10.29 -16.98
N ASN A 147 -5.35 -9.56 -17.83
CA ASN A 147 -5.49 -9.71 -19.28
C ASN A 147 -4.66 -10.95 -19.68
N PHE A 148 -5.35 -12.05 -20.04
CA PHE A 148 -4.72 -13.27 -20.57
C PHE A 148 -4.72 -13.25 -22.10
#